data_AF-A0AAP0CNM7-F1
#
_entry.id   AF-A0AAP0CNM7-F1
#
_cell.length_a   1.000
_cell.length_b   1.000
_cell.length_c   1.000
_cell.angle_alpha   90.00
_cell.angle_beta   90.00
_cell.angle_gamma   90.00
#
_symmetry.space_group_name_H-M   'P 1'
#
loop_
_entity.id
_entity.type
_entity.pdbx_description
1 polymer ?
#
loop_
_entity_poly.entity_id
_entity_poly.type
_entity_poly.pdbx_seq_one_letter_code
_entity_poly.pdbx_strand_id
1 'polypeptide(L)'
;MSQLWRSSSEFCAIRSLTMVSLAQHMVSLSHSCSTASSALAAFYTRKFAEKFPDIKPPLLQLLISFWQNKSEQVRMAARSLFHCAASRAIPRPLRAENNISLNSKTEEKLLEDVQYEKEDSEMVAWLESFERQDWISCVWGTSQDAMTSHIVVAAALAVWYPSLVKPTLAKLCIHPLLKLVMAMNEKYSSTAAEILAEGMESTWSVIIHSEIPHLISDIFFQIEHNSATSVEIRESLVGILLPSLAMADVPSFLHVIERQIWSTASDSPVHIVSLMTLVRVTRGSPRNLAPYLDKVVNFILQTMDPGNLAMRRNCLQNSMATLKEVVRVFPMVALNDSSTRLAVGDAIGDINKAIIRVYEMQSMTKIKILDASGPPGLPTLLGGASETTPNTAISVLSFSPDGEGLVAFSEHGLMIRWWSLGSMWWEKLSRNLVPVQCTKLIFVPPWEGFSPTSTRSSVMASVMGNGKHFSQVI
;
A
#
# COMPACT_ATOMS: atom_id res chain seq x y z
N MET A 1 -42.57 14.90 -15.39
CA MET A 1 -41.44 14.56 -14.50
C MET A 1 -40.24 13.93 -15.22
N SER A 2 -40.44 13.15 -16.29
CA SER A 2 -39.36 12.51 -17.07
C SER A 2 -38.47 13.48 -17.86
N GLN A 3 -38.99 14.64 -18.29
CA GLN A 3 -38.25 15.61 -19.09
C GLN A 3 -37.03 16.24 -18.37
N LEU A 4 -37.11 16.44 -17.05
CA LEU A 4 -36.03 17.08 -16.27
C LEU A 4 -34.78 16.21 -16.14
N TRP A 5 -34.93 14.88 -16.11
CA TRP A 5 -33.80 13.94 -16.10
C TRP A 5 -33.06 13.90 -17.44
N ARG A 6 -33.73 14.33 -18.52
CA ARG A 6 -33.16 14.38 -19.87
C ARG A 6 -32.49 15.73 -20.17
N SER A 7 -32.86 16.79 -19.45
CA SER A 7 -32.40 18.14 -19.74
C SER A 7 -31.02 18.47 -19.13
N SER A 8 -30.75 18.07 -17.89
CA SER A 8 -29.51 18.44 -17.16
C SER A 8 -28.86 17.28 -16.40
N SER A 9 -27.54 17.12 -16.57
CA SER A 9 -26.72 16.18 -15.80
C SER A 9 -26.58 16.61 -14.33
N GLU A 10 -26.63 17.92 -14.05
CA GLU A 10 -26.59 18.49 -12.70
C GLU A 10 -27.85 18.10 -11.93
N PHE A 11 -29.01 18.31 -12.57
CA PHE A 11 -30.31 17.94 -11.99
C PHE A 11 -30.39 16.43 -11.76
N CYS A 12 -29.88 15.63 -12.71
CA CYS A 12 -29.78 14.18 -12.54
C CYS A 12 -28.90 13.81 -11.33
N ALA A 13 -27.76 14.47 -11.14
CA ALA A 13 -26.86 14.19 -10.04
C ALA A 13 -27.50 14.53 -8.68
N ILE A 14 -28.02 15.75 -8.50
CA ILE A 14 -28.64 16.17 -7.24
C ILE A 14 -29.82 15.26 -6.90
N ARG A 15 -30.70 14.99 -7.87
CA ARG A 15 -31.92 14.22 -7.59
C ARG A 15 -31.62 12.75 -7.32
N SER A 16 -30.69 12.15 -8.05
CA SER A 16 -30.22 10.78 -7.73
C SER A 16 -29.57 10.74 -6.35
N LEU A 17 -28.73 11.72 -6.02
CA LEU A 17 -28.09 11.81 -4.72
C LEU A 17 -29.12 11.91 -3.60
N THR A 18 -30.13 12.78 -3.73
CA THR A 18 -31.21 12.90 -2.74
C THR A 18 -31.97 11.58 -2.58
N MET A 19 -32.38 10.94 -3.67
CA MET A 19 -33.16 9.71 -3.63
C MET A 19 -32.38 8.55 -3.00
N VAL A 20 -31.11 8.37 -3.38
CA VAL A 20 -30.26 7.30 -2.84
C VAL A 20 -29.92 7.58 -1.38
N SER A 21 -29.58 8.82 -1.02
CA SER A 21 -29.26 9.19 0.38
C SER A 21 -30.47 8.98 1.30
N LEU A 22 -31.66 9.40 0.87
CA LEU A 22 -32.90 9.21 1.63
C LEU A 22 -33.21 7.72 1.80
N ALA A 23 -33.07 6.94 0.73
CA ALA A 23 -33.29 5.50 0.77
C ALA A 23 -32.33 4.80 1.74
N GLN A 24 -31.04 5.13 1.68
CA GLN A 24 -30.04 4.61 2.60
C GLN A 24 -30.30 5.03 4.05
N HIS A 25 -30.77 6.26 4.26
CA HIS A 25 -31.17 6.71 5.60
C HIS A 25 -32.39 5.94 6.13
N MET A 26 -33.39 5.68 5.29
CA MET A 26 -34.55 4.86 5.67
C MET A 26 -34.17 3.42 6.04
N VAL A 27 -33.17 2.83 5.38
CA VAL A 27 -32.62 1.52 5.76
C VAL A 27 -32.09 1.54 7.19
N SER A 28 -31.41 2.63 7.59
CA SER A 28 -30.84 2.77 8.93
C SER A 28 -31.87 3.02 10.04
N LEU A 29 -33.04 3.56 9.69
CA LEU A 29 -34.08 3.94 10.67
C LEU A 29 -35.08 2.83 10.99
N SER A 30 -35.36 1.92 10.04
CA SER A 30 -36.38 0.89 10.26
C SER A 30 -36.09 -0.41 9.51
N HIS A 31 -36.08 -1.51 10.26
CA HIS A 31 -35.98 -2.86 9.70
C HIS A 31 -37.17 -3.23 8.80
N SER A 32 -38.38 -2.73 9.09
CA SER A 32 -39.59 -3.08 8.31
C SER A 32 -39.58 -2.47 6.91
N CYS A 33 -38.89 -1.34 6.71
CA CYS A 33 -38.75 -0.67 5.42
C CYS A 33 -37.40 -0.96 4.73
N SER A 34 -36.52 -1.75 5.35
CA SER A 34 -35.14 -1.96 4.87
C SER A 34 -35.09 -2.57 3.47
N THR A 35 -35.91 -3.59 3.19
CA THR A 35 -35.95 -4.26 1.88
C THR A 35 -36.42 -3.31 0.77
N ALA A 36 -37.52 -2.57 1.00
CA ALA A 36 -38.08 -1.64 0.03
C ALA A 36 -37.12 -0.46 -0.22
N SER A 37 -36.50 0.06 0.83
CA SER A 37 -35.55 1.18 0.75
C SER A 37 -34.25 0.76 0.06
N SER A 38 -33.75 -0.45 0.33
CA SER A 38 -32.60 -1.02 -0.38
C SER A 38 -32.89 -1.22 -1.87
N ALA A 39 -34.09 -1.71 -2.20
CA ALA A 39 -34.53 -1.83 -3.59
C ALA A 39 -34.63 -0.47 -4.30
N LEU A 40 -35.11 0.56 -3.59
CA LEU A 40 -35.19 1.92 -4.10
C LEU A 40 -33.81 2.54 -4.34
N ALA A 41 -32.87 2.35 -3.41
CA ALA A 41 -31.47 2.77 -3.59
C ALA A 41 -30.84 2.10 -4.82
N ALA A 42 -30.96 0.77 -4.93
CA ALA A 42 -30.44 0.02 -6.08
C ALA A 42 -31.08 0.44 -7.41
N PHE A 43 -32.38 0.78 -7.38
CA PHE A 43 -33.08 1.27 -8.56
C PHE A 43 -32.49 2.59 -9.07
N TYR A 44 -32.36 3.60 -8.21
CA TYR A 44 -31.83 4.91 -8.61
C TYR A 44 -30.34 4.91 -8.93
N THR A 45 -29.56 4.01 -8.33
CA THR A 45 -28.12 3.92 -8.61
C THR A 45 -27.81 3.25 -9.95
N ARG A 46 -28.55 2.19 -10.33
CA ARG A 46 -28.21 1.36 -11.51
C ARG A 46 -29.37 1.19 -12.50
N LYS A 47 -30.52 0.68 -12.04
CA LYS A 47 -31.63 0.27 -12.94
C LYS A 47 -32.34 1.44 -13.62
N PHE A 48 -32.26 2.63 -13.04
CA PHE A 48 -32.94 3.81 -13.58
C PHE A 48 -32.44 4.18 -14.98
N ALA A 49 -31.12 4.15 -15.18
CA ALA A 49 -30.51 4.42 -16.48
C ALA A 49 -30.76 3.29 -17.50
N GLU A 50 -30.80 2.03 -17.06
CA GLU A 50 -31.14 0.89 -17.90
C GLU A 50 -32.58 0.97 -18.41
N LYS A 51 -33.51 1.41 -17.56
CA LYS A 51 -34.93 1.54 -17.91
C LYS A 51 -35.22 2.77 -18.76
N PHE A 52 -34.41 3.82 -18.65
CA PHE A 52 -34.61 5.09 -19.35
C PHE A 52 -33.28 5.55 -19.99
N PRO A 53 -32.94 5.03 -21.18
CA PRO A 53 -31.64 5.28 -21.81
C PRO A 53 -31.43 6.75 -22.22
N ASP A 54 -32.52 7.49 -22.46
CA ASP A 54 -32.46 8.91 -22.86
C ASP A 54 -32.04 9.88 -21.72
N ILE A 55 -31.81 9.37 -20.51
CA ILE A 55 -31.47 10.19 -19.34
C ILE A 55 -30.00 10.59 -19.39
N LYS A 56 -29.74 11.89 -19.16
CA LYS A 56 -28.37 12.37 -19.04
C LYS A 56 -27.70 11.72 -17.83
N PRO A 57 -26.44 11.28 -17.95
CA PRO A 57 -25.73 10.73 -16.81
C PRO A 57 -25.55 11.80 -15.72
N PRO A 58 -25.54 11.42 -14.43
CA PRO A 58 -25.17 12.30 -13.33
C PRO A 58 -23.82 12.98 -13.57
N LEU A 59 -23.74 14.29 -13.29
CA LEU A 59 -22.49 15.04 -13.34
C LEU A 59 -21.51 14.55 -12.25
N LEU A 60 -20.34 14.06 -12.67
CA LEU A 60 -19.34 13.48 -11.77
C LEU A 60 -18.74 14.49 -10.79
N GLN A 61 -18.48 15.72 -11.25
CA GLN A 61 -17.92 16.82 -10.46
C GLN A 61 -18.78 17.13 -9.25
N LEU A 62 -20.11 17.15 -9.45
CA LEU A 62 -21.08 17.37 -8.38
C LEU A 62 -21.06 16.21 -7.40
N LEU A 63 -20.96 14.96 -7.85
CA LEU A 63 -20.90 13.82 -6.94
C LEU A 63 -19.63 13.85 -6.07
N ILE A 64 -18.48 14.28 -6.63
CA ILE A 64 -17.22 14.41 -5.86
C ILE A 64 -17.32 15.48 -4.77
N SER A 65 -18.10 16.55 -4.94
CA SER A 65 -18.24 17.54 -3.85
C SER A 65 -18.94 16.99 -2.60
N PHE A 66 -19.56 15.80 -2.70
CA PHE A 66 -20.16 15.09 -1.56
C PHE A 66 -19.33 13.88 -1.11
N TRP A 67 -18.11 13.71 -1.63
CA TRP A 67 -17.27 12.54 -1.37
C TRP A 67 -16.85 12.41 0.10
N GLN A 68 -16.56 13.54 0.76
CA GLN A 68 -16.24 13.62 2.18
C GLN A 68 -17.40 14.23 3.00
N ASN A 69 -18.65 13.97 2.60
CA ASN A 69 -19.78 14.51 3.36
C ASN A 69 -19.85 13.90 4.78
N LYS A 70 -20.17 14.76 5.76
CA LYS A 70 -20.34 14.36 7.17
C LYS A 70 -21.43 13.31 7.36
N SER A 71 -22.51 13.37 6.57
CA SER A 71 -23.52 12.32 6.54
C SER A 71 -22.98 11.11 5.77
N GLU A 72 -22.87 9.99 6.46
CA GLU A 72 -22.44 8.71 5.87
C GLU A 72 -23.32 8.29 4.70
N GLN A 73 -24.63 8.48 4.80
CA GLN A 73 -25.58 8.14 3.74
C GLN A 73 -25.34 8.99 2.49
N VAL A 74 -25.10 10.29 2.64
CA VAL A 74 -24.81 11.17 1.50
C VAL A 74 -23.49 10.78 0.84
N ARG A 75 -22.45 10.52 1.64
CA ARG A 75 -21.14 10.09 1.17
C ARG A 75 -21.19 8.75 0.42
N MET A 76 -21.86 7.75 0.98
CA MET A 76 -22.03 6.43 0.34
C MET A 76 -22.88 6.51 -0.94
N ALA A 77 -23.93 7.32 -0.95
CA ALA A 77 -24.74 7.59 -2.14
C ALA A 77 -23.92 8.23 -3.26
N ALA A 78 -23.14 9.27 -2.94
CA ALA A 78 -22.27 9.97 -3.89
C ALA A 78 -21.24 9.03 -4.53
N ARG A 79 -20.52 8.25 -3.72
CA ARG A 79 -19.54 7.25 -4.19
C ARG A 79 -20.18 6.19 -5.09
N SER A 80 -21.32 5.62 -4.66
CA SER A 80 -22.02 4.60 -5.44
C SER A 80 -22.53 5.11 -6.78
N LEU A 81 -23.10 6.33 -6.78
CA LEU A 81 -23.58 6.98 -7.99
C LEU A 81 -22.43 7.33 -8.94
N PHE A 82 -21.28 7.76 -8.42
CA PHE A 82 -20.11 8.06 -9.22
C PHE A 82 -19.69 6.83 -10.02
N HIS A 83 -19.47 5.70 -9.35
CA HIS A 83 -19.02 4.48 -10.02
C HIS A 83 -20.05 3.95 -11.04
N CYS A 84 -21.34 4.09 -10.76
CA CYS A 84 -22.40 3.64 -11.68
C CYS A 84 -22.63 4.61 -12.86
N ALA A 85 -22.28 5.89 -12.70
CA ALA A 85 -22.39 6.90 -13.75
C ALA A 85 -21.13 7.01 -14.62
N ALA A 86 -19.95 6.71 -14.07
CA ALA A 86 -18.65 7.01 -14.66
C ALA A 86 -18.53 6.63 -16.13
N SER A 87 -18.85 5.38 -16.51
CA SER A 87 -18.72 4.90 -17.90
C SER A 87 -19.56 5.67 -18.93
N ARG A 88 -20.66 6.29 -18.51
CA ARG A 88 -21.54 7.10 -19.36
C ARG A 88 -21.27 8.61 -19.24
N ALA A 89 -20.64 9.02 -18.15
CA ALA A 89 -20.43 10.42 -17.78
C ALA A 89 -19.03 10.96 -18.12
N ILE A 90 -18.16 10.14 -18.73
CA ILE A 90 -16.80 10.57 -19.10
C ILE A 90 -16.86 11.78 -20.05
N PRO A 91 -16.22 12.91 -19.68
CA PRO A 91 -16.12 14.07 -20.55
C PRO A 91 -15.45 13.73 -21.88
N ARG A 92 -15.93 14.32 -22.98
CA ARG A 92 -15.39 14.07 -24.32
C ARG A 92 -13.86 14.24 -24.44
N PRO A 93 -13.24 15.30 -23.87
CA PRO A 93 -11.78 15.47 -23.99
C PRO A 93 -10.99 14.31 -23.38
N LEU A 94 -11.53 13.64 -22.37
CA LEU A 94 -10.86 12.58 -21.62
C LEU A 94 -11.11 11.18 -22.18
N ARG A 95 -12.18 11.01 -22.98
CA ARG A 95 -12.67 9.70 -23.39
C ARG A 95 -11.73 9.10 -24.44
N ALA A 96 -11.38 7.83 -24.26
CA ALA A 96 -10.68 7.07 -25.29
C ALA A 96 -11.62 6.88 -26.51
N GLU A 97 -11.12 7.14 -27.71
CA GLU A 97 -11.82 6.76 -28.93
C GLU A 97 -11.69 5.25 -29.14
N ASN A 98 -12.82 4.56 -29.28
CA ASN A 98 -12.80 3.17 -29.72
C ASN A 98 -12.43 3.18 -31.20
N ASN A 99 -11.15 2.95 -31.51
CA ASN A 99 -10.66 2.77 -32.87
C ASN A 99 -11.32 1.55 -33.53
N ILE A 100 -12.48 1.76 -34.16
CA ILE A 100 -12.99 0.93 -35.24
C ILE A 100 -12.87 1.77 -36.51
N SER A 101 -11.64 1.87 -37.04
CA SER A 101 -11.41 2.07 -38.47
C SER A 101 -10.08 1.42 -38.84
N LEU A 102 -10.18 0.36 -39.66
CA LEU A 102 -9.06 -0.27 -40.31
C LEU A 102 -8.45 0.66 -41.37
N ASN A 103 -7.13 0.50 -41.54
CA ASN A 103 -6.30 0.83 -42.70
C ASN A 103 -6.00 2.32 -42.96
N SER A 104 -4.75 2.72 -42.70
CA SER A 104 -3.72 2.77 -43.75
C SER A 104 -2.35 3.10 -43.16
N LYS A 105 -1.42 2.13 -43.23
CA LYS A 105 -0.03 2.33 -42.81
C LYS A 105 0.68 3.26 -43.79
N THR A 106 1.54 4.13 -43.23
CA THR A 106 2.87 4.53 -43.75
C THR A 106 3.19 6.04 -43.85
N GLU A 107 2.38 6.95 -43.30
CA GLU A 107 2.79 8.37 -43.10
C GLU A 107 2.63 8.87 -41.63
N GLU A 108 2.41 7.95 -40.69
CA GLU A 108 1.77 8.25 -39.40
C GLU A 108 2.65 8.94 -38.34
N LYS A 109 3.98 8.90 -38.40
CA LYS A 109 4.80 9.31 -37.22
C LYS A 109 4.79 10.82 -36.90
N LEU A 110 4.75 11.69 -37.91
CA LEU A 110 4.70 13.15 -37.70
C LEU A 110 3.27 13.66 -37.45
N LEU A 111 2.26 12.96 -37.98
CA LEU A 111 0.85 13.28 -37.77
C LEU A 111 0.37 12.78 -36.39
N GLU A 112 0.87 11.64 -35.93
CA GLU A 112 0.63 11.11 -34.58
C GLU A 112 1.12 12.09 -33.52
N ASP A 113 2.37 12.59 -33.58
CA ASP A 113 2.91 13.52 -32.59
C ASP A 113 2.10 14.83 -32.50
N VAL A 114 1.71 15.41 -33.64
CA VAL A 114 0.86 16.62 -33.70
C VAL A 114 -0.55 16.35 -33.18
N GLN A 115 -1.08 15.14 -33.41
CA GLN A 115 -2.39 14.73 -32.90
C GLN A 115 -2.35 14.52 -31.38
N TYR A 116 -1.32 13.87 -30.84
CA TYR A 116 -1.12 13.71 -29.40
C TYR A 116 -0.98 15.07 -28.69
N GLU A 117 -0.21 16.00 -29.24
CA GLU A 117 -0.08 17.35 -28.66
C GLU A 117 -1.40 18.13 -28.63
N LYS A 118 -2.21 18.00 -29.68
CA LYS A 118 -3.54 18.62 -29.74
C LYS A 118 -4.51 17.99 -28.75
N GLU A 119 -4.51 16.67 -28.65
CA GLU A 119 -5.36 15.94 -27.72
C GLU A 119 -5.01 16.22 -26.25
N ASP A 120 -3.71 16.30 -25.94
CA ASP A 120 -3.23 16.70 -24.62
C ASP A 120 -3.63 18.14 -24.29
N SER A 121 -3.58 19.05 -25.28
CA SER A 121 -4.02 20.44 -25.12
C SER A 121 -5.52 20.54 -24.79
N GLU A 122 -6.37 19.72 -25.41
CA GLU A 122 -7.81 19.68 -25.09
C GLU A 122 -8.09 19.15 -23.68
N MET A 123 -7.32 18.15 -23.23
CA MET A 123 -7.42 17.63 -21.86
C MET A 123 -6.94 18.64 -20.82
N VAL A 124 -5.82 19.32 -21.06
CA VAL A 124 -5.30 20.38 -20.18
C VAL A 124 -6.30 21.53 -20.11
N ALA A 125 -6.82 21.98 -21.25
CA ALA A 125 -7.86 23.02 -21.29
C ALA A 125 -9.12 22.62 -20.50
N TRP A 126 -9.49 21.34 -20.51
CA TRP A 126 -10.59 20.84 -19.68
C TRP A 126 -10.24 20.83 -18.19
N LEU A 127 -9.05 20.35 -17.81
CA LEU A 127 -8.58 20.33 -16.42
C LEU A 127 -8.51 21.74 -15.80
N GLU A 128 -8.14 22.72 -16.60
CA GLU A 128 -8.02 24.13 -16.21
C GLU A 128 -9.33 24.91 -16.41
N SER A 129 -10.38 24.28 -16.93
CA SER A 129 -11.63 24.97 -17.23
C SER A 129 -12.39 25.38 -15.95
N PHE A 130 -12.81 26.64 -15.90
CA PHE A 130 -13.59 27.20 -14.79
C PHE A 130 -14.89 27.87 -15.23
N GLU A 131 -15.11 28.05 -16.55
CA GLU A 131 -16.22 28.85 -17.07
C GLU A 131 -17.51 28.01 -17.30
N ARG A 132 -18.60 28.45 -16.67
CA ARG A 132 -20.01 28.00 -16.82
C ARG A 132 -20.38 26.65 -16.22
N GLN A 133 -20.44 26.59 -14.90
CA GLN A 133 -20.99 25.43 -14.21
C GLN A 133 -21.96 25.90 -13.13
N ASP A 134 -23.25 25.99 -13.49
CA ASP A 134 -24.34 26.42 -12.59
C ASP A 134 -24.40 25.54 -11.34
N TRP A 135 -23.96 24.28 -11.42
CA TRP A 135 -23.89 23.39 -10.26
C TRP A 135 -23.00 23.87 -9.11
N ILE A 136 -22.00 24.73 -9.36
CA ILE A 136 -21.13 25.25 -8.30
C ILE A 136 -21.98 26.01 -7.27
N SER A 137 -23.02 26.72 -7.73
CA SER A 137 -23.98 27.40 -6.87
C SER A 137 -24.78 26.43 -5.98
N CYS A 138 -25.07 25.22 -6.48
CA CYS A 138 -25.80 24.18 -5.74
C CYS A 138 -25.00 23.58 -4.58
N VAL A 139 -23.68 23.75 -4.59
CA VAL A 139 -22.76 23.23 -3.55
C VAL A 139 -22.07 24.36 -2.78
N TRP A 140 -22.55 25.59 -2.96
CA TRP A 140 -21.95 26.83 -2.43
C TRP A 140 -20.43 26.90 -2.66
N GLY A 141 -19.99 26.47 -3.85
CA GLY A 141 -18.59 26.41 -4.21
C GLY A 141 -18.06 27.67 -4.88
N THR A 142 -16.77 27.66 -5.19
CA THR A 142 -16.08 28.71 -5.94
C THR A 142 -15.65 28.21 -7.32
N SER A 143 -15.13 29.10 -8.18
CA SER A 143 -14.49 28.68 -9.45
C SER A 143 -13.29 27.77 -9.22
N GLN A 144 -12.55 27.97 -8.12
CA GLN A 144 -11.45 27.09 -7.73
C GLN A 144 -11.93 25.68 -7.36
N ASP A 145 -13.12 25.55 -6.75
CA ASP A 145 -13.73 24.24 -6.48
C ASP A 145 -14.06 23.49 -7.78
N ALA A 146 -14.43 24.22 -8.84
CA ALA A 146 -14.71 23.63 -10.14
C ALA A 146 -13.46 23.01 -10.76
N MET A 147 -12.38 23.79 -10.87
CA MET A 147 -11.09 23.32 -11.38
C MET A 147 -10.57 22.14 -10.54
N THR A 148 -10.65 22.26 -9.22
CA THR A 148 -10.26 21.19 -8.30
C THR A 148 -11.07 19.92 -8.53
N SER A 149 -12.40 20.04 -8.69
CA SER A 149 -13.25 18.89 -9.00
C SER A 149 -12.88 18.22 -10.33
N HIS A 150 -12.45 18.98 -11.34
CA HIS A 150 -12.01 18.41 -12.62
C HIS A 150 -10.75 17.57 -12.46
N ILE A 151 -9.76 18.07 -11.71
CA ILE A 151 -8.53 17.33 -11.37
C ILE A 151 -8.87 16.02 -10.67
N VAL A 152 -9.73 16.07 -9.64
CA VAL A 152 -10.11 14.88 -8.87
C VAL A 152 -10.92 13.89 -9.71
N VAL A 153 -11.86 14.36 -10.55
CA VAL A 153 -12.61 13.49 -11.49
C VAL A 153 -11.66 12.84 -12.49
N ALA A 154 -10.75 13.59 -13.11
CA ALA A 154 -9.80 13.05 -14.06
C ALA A 154 -8.89 11.99 -13.43
N ALA A 155 -8.36 12.25 -12.24
CA ALA A 155 -7.55 11.30 -11.50
C ALA A 155 -8.34 10.02 -11.15
N ALA A 156 -9.58 10.17 -10.65
CA ALA A 156 -10.47 9.05 -10.36
C ALA A 156 -10.75 8.19 -11.61
N LEU A 157 -11.00 8.83 -12.75
CA LEU A 157 -11.24 8.12 -14.01
C LEU A 157 -9.97 7.41 -14.52
N ALA A 158 -8.80 8.03 -14.37
CA ALA A 158 -7.52 7.42 -14.73
C ALA A 158 -7.23 6.15 -13.89
N VAL A 159 -7.58 6.15 -12.60
CA VAL A 159 -7.36 5.02 -11.70
C VAL A 159 -8.40 3.92 -11.88
N TRP A 160 -9.69 4.27 -11.88
CA TRP A 160 -10.78 3.29 -11.84
C TRP A 160 -11.27 2.83 -13.21
N TYR A 161 -11.04 3.63 -14.26
CA TYR A 161 -11.51 3.35 -15.62
C TYR A 161 -10.42 3.59 -16.68
N PRO A 162 -9.19 3.06 -16.50
CA PRO A 162 -8.06 3.35 -17.38
C PRO A 162 -8.31 2.95 -18.84
N SER A 163 -9.19 1.96 -19.10
CA SER A 163 -9.54 1.53 -20.45
C SER A 163 -10.56 2.42 -21.17
N LEU A 164 -11.24 3.31 -20.44
CA LEU A 164 -12.26 4.21 -21.00
C LEU A 164 -11.76 5.64 -21.22
N VAL A 165 -10.55 5.95 -20.72
CA VAL A 165 -9.92 7.27 -20.84
C VAL A 165 -8.64 7.21 -21.65
N LYS A 166 -8.20 8.37 -22.15
CA LYS A 166 -6.94 8.51 -22.89
C LYS A 166 -5.74 8.15 -21.99
N PRO A 167 -4.73 7.44 -22.51
CA PRO A 167 -3.61 6.92 -21.71
C PRO A 167 -2.69 8.01 -21.15
N THR A 168 -2.62 9.19 -21.78
CA THR A 168 -1.81 10.32 -21.31
C THR A 168 -2.44 11.05 -20.12
N LEU A 169 -3.73 10.82 -19.82
CA LEU A 169 -4.46 11.52 -18.77
C LEU A 169 -3.78 11.42 -17.40
N ALA A 170 -3.28 10.23 -17.04
CA ALA A 170 -2.59 10.01 -15.77
C ALA A 170 -1.36 10.92 -15.60
N LYS A 171 -0.57 11.11 -16.67
CA LYS A 171 0.61 11.97 -16.66
C LYS A 171 0.25 13.45 -16.50
N LEU A 172 -0.88 13.87 -17.08
CA LEU A 172 -1.33 15.27 -17.02
C LEU A 172 -1.92 15.63 -15.66
N CYS A 173 -2.65 14.70 -15.02
CA CYS A 173 -3.36 15.00 -13.77
C CYS A 173 -2.52 14.78 -12.49
N ILE A 174 -1.41 14.03 -12.53
CA ILE A 174 -0.67 13.66 -11.32
C ILE A 174 -0.05 14.86 -10.59
N HIS A 175 0.62 15.78 -11.27
CA HIS A 175 1.21 16.94 -10.61
C HIS A 175 0.16 17.89 -10.02
N PRO A 176 -0.95 18.22 -10.71
CA PRO A 176 -2.08 18.92 -10.11
C PRO A 176 -2.67 18.19 -8.89
N LEU A 177 -2.79 16.86 -8.95
CA LEU A 177 -3.30 16.03 -7.86
C LEU A 177 -2.38 16.11 -6.63
N LEU A 178 -1.06 16.00 -6.82
CA LEU A 178 -0.07 16.15 -5.75
C LEU A 178 -0.14 17.54 -5.11
N LYS A 179 -0.20 18.60 -5.93
CA LYS A 179 -0.41 19.97 -5.41
C LYS A 179 -1.67 20.08 -4.57
N LEU A 180 -2.76 19.43 -5.00
CA LEU A 180 -4.02 19.44 -4.27
C LEU A 180 -3.94 18.71 -2.92
N VAL A 181 -3.27 17.56 -2.87
CA VAL A 181 -3.00 16.84 -1.61
C VAL A 181 -2.22 17.73 -0.65
N MET A 182 -1.20 18.44 -1.15
CA MET A 182 -0.31 19.27 -0.34
C MET A 182 -0.89 20.65 0.03
N ALA A 183 -1.88 21.15 -0.72
CA ALA A 183 -2.51 22.45 -0.48
C ALA A 183 -3.40 22.51 0.77
N MET A 184 -3.73 21.36 1.40
CA MET A 184 -4.50 21.30 2.64
C MET A 184 -5.88 21.99 2.59
N ASN A 185 -6.52 22.02 1.41
CA ASN A 185 -7.87 22.52 1.27
C ASN A 185 -8.87 21.43 1.70
N GLU A 186 -9.64 21.70 2.76
CA GLU A 186 -10.53 20.74 3.43
C GLU A 186 -11.44 19.96 2.47
N LYS A 187 -11.97 20.61 1.43
CA LYS A 187 -13.05 20.02 0.62
C LYS A 187 -12.61 18.87 -0.28
N TYR A 188 -11.40 18.93 -0.83
CA TYR A 188 -10.95 17.99 -1.87
C TYR A 188 -9.59 17.34 -1.60
N SER A 189 -8.75 17.90 -0.71
CA SER A 189 -7.43 17.32 -0.43
C SER A 189 -7.52 15.90 0.16
N SER A 190 -8.53 15.63 1.00
CA SER A 190 -8.79 14.28 1.52
C SER A 190 -9.17 13.29 0.41
N THR A 191 -10.10 13.65 -0.48
CA THR A 191 -10.47 12.82 -1.65
C THR A 191 -9.30 12.63 -2.61
N ALA A 192 -8.49 13.68 -2.82
CA ALA A 192 -7.28 13.59 -3.63
C ALA A 192 -6.27 12.60 -3.04
N ALA A 193 -6.11 12.60 -1.72
CA ALA A 193 -5.26 11.65 -1.02
C ALA A 193 -5.78 10.20 -1.13
N GLU A 194 -7.10 9.98 -1.03
CA GLU A 194 -7.72 8.67 -1.28
C GLU A 194 -7.45 8.17 -2.70
N ILE A 195 -7.69 8.99 -3.72
CA ILE A 195 -7.48 8.60 -5.14
C ILE A 195 -6.00 8.39 -5.46
N LEU A 196 -5.12 9.23 -4.92
CA LEU A 196 -3.68 9.04 -5.05
C LEU A 196 -3.26 7.72 -4.41
N ALA A 197 -3.77 7.40 -3.22
CA ALA A 197 -3.48 6.15 -2.54
C ALA A 197 -3.94 4.93 -3.34
N GLU A 198 -5.19 4.93 -3.81
CA GLU A 198 -5.77 3.81 -4.57
C GLU A 198 -5.05 3.53 -5.88
N GLY A 199 -4.55 4.57 -6.57
CA GLY A 199 -3.82 4.39 -7.82
C GLY A 199 -2.33 4.10 -7.66
N MET A 200 -1.76 4.04 -6.45
CA MET A 200 -0.32 3.86 -6.27
C MET A 200 0.19 2.55 -6.87
N GLU A 201 -0.53 1.45 -6.69
CA GLU A 201 -0.13 0.12 -7.19
C GLU A 201 -0.17 0.03 -8.72
N SER A 202 -1.15 0.67 -9.37
CA SER A 202 -1.47 0.44 -10.77
C SER A 202 -1.09 1.58 -11.72
N THR A 203 -1.21 2.83 -11.27
CA THR A 203 -1.24 4.01 -12.14
C THR A 203 -0.08 4.97 -11.84
N TRP A 204 0.14 5.29 -10.56
CA TRP A 204 1.01 6.40 -10.17
C TRP A 204 2.47 6.00 -9.92
N SER A 205 2.73 4.82 -9.34
CA SER A 205 4.10 4.43 -8.90
C SER A 205 5.15 4.56 -10.00
N VAL A 206 4.82 4.20 -11.23
CA VAL A 206 5.73 4.29 -12.38
C VAL A 206 6.02 5.74 -12.78
N ILE A 207 5.06 6.65 -12.58
CA ILE A 207 5.16 8.06 -12.98
C ILE A 207 5.92 8.88 -11.94
N ILE A 208 5.65 8.65 -10.65
CA ILE A 208 6.16 9.48 -9.55
C ILE A 208 7.18 8.79 -8.65
N HIS A 209 7.79 7.68 -9.09
CA HIS A 209 8.73 6.90 -8.29
C HIS A 209 9.78 7.77 -7.56
N SER A 210 10.36 8.76 -8.24
CA SER A 210 11.36 9.68 -7.67
C SER A 210 10.82 10.68 -6.64
N GLU A 211 9.51 10.95 -6.66
CA GLU A 211 8.86 11.92 -5.77
C GLU A 211 8.33 11.26 -4.48
N ILE A 212 8.14 9.93 -4.46
CA ILE A 212 7.63 9.19 -3.29
C ILE A 212 8.40 9.52 -1.99
N PRO A 213 9.75 9.51 -1.94
CA PRO A 213 10.48 9.80 -0.69
C PRO A 213 10.25 11.22 -0.19
N HIS A 214 10.12 12.18 -1.10
CA HIS A 214 9.86 13.58 -0.80
C HIS A 214 8.43 13.74 -0.25
N LEU A 215 7.45 13.12 -0.89
CA LEU A 215 6.06 13.15 -0.44
C LEU A 215 5.87 12.51 0.94
N ILE A 216 6.54 11.38 1.20
CA ILE A 216 6.56 10.76 2.54
C ILE A 216 7.16 11.74 3.57
N SER A 217 8.27 12.39 3.23
CA SER A 217 8.93 13.36 4.11
C SER A 217 8.04 14.58 4.38
N ASP A 218 7.33 15.08 3.36
CA ASP A 218 6.45 16.23 3.52
C ASP A 218 5.22 15.88 4.38
N ILE A 219 4.66 14.67 4.25
CA ILE A 219 3.59 14.20 5.14
C ILE A 219 4.10 14.13 6.60
N PHE A 220 5.30 13.61 6.84
CA PHE A 220 5.89 13.61 8.18
C PHE A 220 6.14 15.02 8.72
N PHE A 221 6.63 15.94 7.88
CA PHE A 221 6.81 17.34 8.24
C PHE A 221 5.49 18.00 8.66
N GLN A 222 4.40 17.70 7.94
CA GLN A 222 3.06 18.20 8.28
C GLN A 222 2.55 17.65 9.60
N ILE A 223 2.79 16.36 9.89
CA ILE A 223 2.42 15.74 11.17
C ILE A 223 3.15 16.40 12.35
N GLU A 224 4.40 16.82 12.14
CA GLU A 224 5.21 17.50 13.16
C GLU A 224 4.70 18.92 13.45
N HIS A 225 4.37 19.69 12.41
CA HIS A 225 4.11 21.14 12.54
C HIS A 225 2.64 21.52 12.70
N ASN A 226 1.71 20.70 12.18
CA ASN A 226 0.30 21.09 12.09
C ASN A 226 -0.59 20.28 13.03
N SER A 227 -0.78 20.78 14.25
CA SER A 227 -1.87 20.33 15.15
C SER A 227 -3.25 20.85 14.71
N ALA A 228 -3.29 21.80 13.78
CA ALA A 228 -4.49 22.52 13.34
C ALA A 228 -5.14 21.98 12.04
N THR A 229 -4.58 20.94 11.41
CA THR A 229 -5.23 20.31 10.24
C THR A 229 -6.56 19.67 10.62
N SER A 230 -7.55 19.74 9.73
CA SER A 230 -8.80 19.01 9.91
C SER A 230 -8.52 17.53 10.13
N VAL A 231 -9.28 16.91 11.05
CA VAL A 231 -9.14 15.49 11.41
C VAL A 231 -9.25 14.60 10.17
N GLU A 232 -10.14 14.97 9.23
CA GLU A 232 -10.40 14.24 7.98
C GLU A 232 -9.18 14.20 7.05
N ILE A 233 -8.49 15.33 6.83
CA ILE A 233 -7.27 15.34 6.01
C ILE A 233 -6.16 14.53 6.68
N ARG A 234 -5.98 14.70 8.00
CA ARG A 234 -4.96 13.95 8.74
C ARG A 234 -5.20 12.44 8.66
N GLU A 235 -6.45 11.99 8.81
CA GLU A 235 -6.83 10.60 8.64
C GLU A 235 -6.58 10.08 7.22
N SER A 236 -6.84 10.90 6.21
CA SER A 236 -6.60 10.54 4.81
C SER A 236 -5.09 10.42 4.50
N LEU A 237 -4.29 11.38 4.98
CA LEU A 237 -2.84 11.37 4.79
C LEU A 237 -2.17 10.21 5.55
N VAL A 238 -2.46 10.08 6.84
CA VAL A 238 -1.79 9.11 7.72
C VAL A 238 -2.38 7.70 7.58
N GLY A 239 -3.70 7.60 7.47
CA GLY A 239 -4.42 6.33 7.51
C GLY A 239 -4.51 5.63 6.15
N ILE A 240 -4.40 6.38 5.05
CA ILE A 240 -4.66 5.91 3.68
C ILE A 240 -3.45 6.15 2.76
N LEU A 241 -3.04 7.41 2.58
CA LEU A 241 -2.00 7.76 1.60
C LEU A 241 -0.60 7.29 1.99
N LEU A 242 -0.14 7.63 3.21
CA LEU A 242 1.21 7.28 3.68
C LEU A 242 1.49 5.76 3.63
N PRO A 243 0.60 4.87 4.10
CA PRO A 243 0.76 3.43 3.91
C PRO A 243 0.85 3.02 2.44
N SER A 244 0.08 3.64 1.56
CA SER A 244 0.05 3.29 0.13
C SER A 244 1.34 3.70 -0.57
N LEU A 245 1.89 4.88 -0.23
CA LEU A 245 3.21 5.32 -0.67
C LEU A 245 4.32 4.40 -0.16
N ALA A 246 4.24 4.01 1.12
CA ALA A 246 5.22 3.12 1.75
C ALA A 246 5.20 1.71 1.14
N MET A 247 4.04 1.20 0.71
CA MET A 247 3.95 -0.08 0.02
C MET A 247 4.42 -0.01 -1.44
N ALA A 248 4.26 1.16 -2.09
CA ALA A 248 4.73 1.39 -3.46
C ALA A 248 6.26 1.44 -3.54
N ASP A 249 6.94 1.99 -2.53
CA ASP A 249 8.40 2.00 -2.43
C ASP A 249 8.87 1.78 -0.97
N VAL A 250 8.88 0.51 -0.58
CA VAL A 250 9.31 0.05 0.76
C VAL A 250 10.75 0.49 1.08
N PRO A 251 11.75 0.31 0.21
CA PRO A 251 13.12 0.75 0.48
C PRO A 251 13.21 2.25 0.79
N SER A 252 12.57 3.10 -0.01
CA SER A 252 12.59 4.54 0.21
C SER A 252 11.89 4.93 1.51
N PHE A 253 10.74 4.32 1.82
CA PHE A 253 10.06 4.55 3.09
C PHE A 253 10.95 4.21 4.30
N LEU A 254 11.62 3.05 4.27
CA LEU A 254 12.53 2.64 5.34
C LEU A 254 13.70 3.62 5.50
N HIS A 255 14.24 4.13 4.39
CA HIS A 255 15.28 5.15 4.43
C HIS A 255 14.80 6.47 5.06
N VAL A 256 13.57 6.90 4.73
CA VAL A 256 12.99 8.11 5.32
C VAL A 256 12.81 7.96 6.83
N ILE A 257 12.20 6.87 7.32
CA ILE A 257 11.97 6.69 8.76
C ILE A 257 13.28 6.51 9.54
N GLU A 258 14.29 5.86 8.94
CA GLU A 258 15.63 5.73 9.53
C GLU A 258 16.30 7.09 9.71
N ARG A 259 16.08 8.03 8.78
CA ARG A 259 16.57 9.41 8.93
C ARG A 259 15.77 10.18 9.98
N GLN A 260 14.44 10.03 10.00
CA GLN A 260 13.55 10.78 10.89
C GLN A 260 13.78 10.48 12.37
N ILE A 261 14.19 9.26 12.72
CA ILE A 261 14.46 8.89 14.11
C ILE A 261 15.58 9.73 14.75
N TRP A 262 16.52 10.23 13.93
CA TRP A 262 17.64 11.06 14.37
C TRP A 262 17.43 12.55 14.13
N SER A 263 16.53 12.93 13.22
CA SER A 263 16.29 14.35 12.87
C SER A 263 15.12 15.00 13.59
N THR A 264 14.26 14.22 14.25
CA THR A 264 13.09 14.73 14.99
C THR A 264 13.28 14.62 16.50
N ALA A 265 12.47 15.36 17.27
CA ALA A 265 12.46 15.24 18.72
C ALA A 265 12.02 13.84 19.16
N SER A 266 12.53 13.38 20.31
CA SER A 266 12.23 12.04 20.86
C SER A 266 10.74 11.83 21.15
N ASP A 267 9.98 12.89 21.42
CA ASP A 267 8.55 12.87 21.70
C ASP A 267 7.67 13.15 20.46
N SER A 268 8.28 13.28 19.28
CA SER A 268 7.58 13.54 18.02
C SER A 268 6.50 12.48 17.71
N PRO A 269 5.32 12.89 17.21
CA PRO A 269 4.28 11.98 16.74
C PRO A 269 4.69 11.15 15.51
N VAL A 270 5.75 11.56 14.79
CA VAL A 270 6.25 10.88 13.58
C VAL A 270 6.68 9.45 13.88
N HIS A 271 7.27 9.19 15.05
CA HIS A 271 7.69 7.84 15.46
C HIS A 271 6.51 6.88 15.55
N ILE A 272 5.41 7.31 16.18
CA ILE A 272 4.19 6.51 16.31
C ILE A 272 3.56 6.27 14.94
N VAL A 273 3.47 7.31 14.11
CA VAL A 273 2.92 7.18 12.75
C VAL A 273 3.78 6.23 11.89
N SER A 274 5.10 6.28 12.03
CA SER A 274 6.03 5.37 11.33
C SER A 274 5.78 3.92 11.74
N LEU A 275 5.61 3.64 13.04
CA LEU A 275 5.27 2.32 13.56
C LEU A 275 3.90 1.82 13.06
N MET A 276 2.86 2.66 13.09
CA MET A 276 1.55 2.33 12.56
C MET A 276 1.58 2.05 11.04
N THR A 277 2.39 2.81 10.31
CA THR A 277 2.60 2.61 8.87
C THR A 277 3.35 1.30 8.61
N LEU A 278 4.39 0.98 9.39
CA LEU A 278 5.11 -0.30 9.32
C LEU A 278 4.18 -1.51 9.53
N VAL A 279 3.19 -1.42 10.42
CA VAL A 279 2.16 -2.47 10.58
C VAL A 279 1.37 -2.66 9.27
N ARG A 280 1.01 -1.57 8.59
CA ARG A 280 0.30 -1.64 7.30
C ARG A 280 1.18 -2.23 6.21
N VAL A 281 2.44 -1.79 6.09
CA VAL A 281 3.41 -2.31 5.11
C VAL A 281 3.69 -3.80 5.34
N THR A 282 3.84 -4.21 6.60
CA THR A 282 4.03 -5.61 7.01
C THR A 282 2.89 -6.49 6.53
N ARG A 283 1.65 -6.02 6.66
CA ARG A 283 0.45 -6.77 6.24
C ARG A 283 0.22 -6.74 4.73
N GLY A 284 0.38 -5.58 4.10
CA GLY A 284 0.02 -5.37 2.70
C GLY A 284 1.11 -5.78 1.71
N SER A 285 2.38 -5.73 2.09
CA SER A 285 3.52 -5.99 1.18
C SER A 285 4.63 -6.84 1.82
N PRO A 286 4.32 -7.97 2.48
CA PRO A 286 5.30 -8.75 3.24
C PRO A 286 6.49 -9.22 2.38
N ARG A 287 6.26 -9.56 1.11
CA ARG A 287 7.32 -10.00 0.20
C ARG A 287 8.35 -8.91 -0.07
N ASN A 288 7.92 -7.66 -0.25
CA ASN A 288 8.79 -6.52 -0.51
C ASN A 288 9.53 -6.06 0.76
N LEU A 289 8.96 -6.34 1.94
CA LEU A 289 9.55 -5.99 3.24
C LEU A 289 10.54 -7.04 3.76
N ALA A 290 10.35 -8.32 3.42
CA ALA A 290 11.20 -9.44 3.85
C ALA A 290 12.73 -9.23 3.68
N PRO A 291 13.25 -8.65 2.57
CA PRO A 291 14.67 -8.34 2.43
C PRO A 291 15.22 -7.38 3.51
N TYR A 292 14.35 -6.58 4.12
CA TYR A 292 14.73 -5.46 4.98
C TYR A 292 14.37 -5.70 6.45
N LEU A 293 14.07 -6.94 6.86
CA LEU A 293 13.66 -7.27 8.23
C LEU A 293 14.66 -6.82 9.29
N ASP A 294 15.97 -6.88 9.02
CA ASP A 294 16.99 -6.37 9.94
C ASP A 294 16.80 -4.86 10.18
N LYS A 295 16.58 -4.07 9.11
CA LYS A 295 16.33 -2.63 9.22
C LYS A 295 15.03 -2.34 9.99
N VAL A 296 13.96 -3.05 9.66
CA VAL A 296 12.65 -2.92 10.32
C VAL A 296 12.76 -3.21 11.82
N VAL A 297 13.38 -4.33 12.19
CA VAL A 297 13.55 -4.69 13.59
C VAL A 297 14.45 -3.70 14.31
N ASN A 298 15.57 -3.28 13.71
CA ASN A 298 16.45 -2.29 14.35
C ASN A 298 15.73 -0.95 14.59
N PHE A 299 14.91 -0.48 13.64
CA PHE A 299 14.08 0.71 13.84
C PHE A 299 13.12 0.54 15.03
N ILE A 300 12.39 -0.60 15.10
CA ILE A 300 11.47 -0.88 16.20
C ILE A 300 12.21 -0.97 17.55
N LEU A 301 13.40 -1.55 17.58
CA LEU A 301 14.20 -1.64 18.81
C LEU A 301 14.70 -0.26 19.25
N GLN A 302 15.10 0.60 18.30
CA GLN A 302 15.52 1.97 18.59
C GLN A 302 14.38 2.76 19.26
N THR A 303 13.14 2.64 18.79
CA THR A 303 11.98 3.33 19.41
C THR A 303 11.65 2.83 20.82
N MET A 304 12.25 1.74 21.28
CA MET A 304 12.09 1.18 22.63
C MET A 304 13.37 1.26 23.49
N ASP A 305 14.43 1.90 22.99
CA ASP A 305 15.73 1.96 23.65
C ASP A 305 15.60 2.53 25.09
N PRO A 306 16.05 1.79 26.13
CA PRO A 306 16.08 2.32 27.49
C PRO A 306 16.92 3.61 27.63
N GLY A 307 17.86 3.87 26.71
CA GLY A 307 18.65 5.10 26.67
C GLY A 307 17.84 6.36 26.34
N ASN A 308 16.70 6.23 25.65
CA ASN A 308 15.83 7.34 25.29
C ASN A 308 14.45 7.22 25.96
N LEU A 309 14.36 7.70 27.20
CA LEU A 309 13.15 7.58 28.03
C LEU A 309 11.92 8.28 27.43
N ALA A 310 12.10 9.40 26.73
CA ALA A 310 11.00 10.15 26.12
C ALA A 310 10.36 9.37 24.96
N MET A 311 11.19 8.91 24.02
CA MET A 311 10.73 8.11 22.89
C MET A 311 10.14 6.79 23.35
N ARG A 312 10.80 6.10 24.29
CA ARG A 312 10.31 4.84 24.86
C ARG A 312 8.94 5.03 25.52
N ARG A 313 8.73 6.08 26.32
CA ARG A 313 7.44 6.32 26.98
C ARG A 313 6.29 6.44 25.97
N ASN A 314 6.52 7.14 24.85
CA ASN A 314 5.49 7.39 23.85
C ASN A 314 5.29 6.19 22.90
N CYS A 315 6.36 5.47 22.57
CA CYS A 315 6.35 4.47 21.50
C CYS A 315 6.27 3.02 21.98
N LEU A 316 6.51 2.70 23.26
CA LEU A 316 6.67 1.31 23.72
C LEU A 316 5.50 0.39 23.33
N GLN A 317 4.25 0.83 23.55
CA GLN A 317 3.08 0.02 23.24
C GLN A 317 2.95 -0.24 21.72
N ASN A 318 3.09 0.81 20.90
CA ASN A 318 3.02 0.70 19.44
C ASN A 318 4.19 -0.10 18.87
N SER A 319 5.37 0.04 19.46
CA SER A 319 6.58 -0.69 19.06
C SER A 319 6.42 -2.18 19.34
N MET A 320 5.92 -2.56 20.52
CA MET A 320 5.64 -3.96 20.85
C MET A 320 4.52 -4.54 19.99
N ALA A 321 3.47 -3.77 19.69
CA ALA A 321 2.42 -4.20 18.76
C ALA A 321 2.97 -4.42 17.34
N THR A 322 3.83 -3.51 16.87
CA THR A 322 4.50 -3.63 15.57
C THR A 322 5.42 -4.84 15.53
N LEU A 323 6.21 -5.08 16.58
CA LEU A 323 7.09 -6.24 16.67
C LEU A 323 6.30 -7.56 16.64
N LYS A 324 5.20 -7.65 17.41
CA LYS A 324 4.33 -8.82 17.40
C LYS A 324 3.70 -9.06 16.03
N GLU A 325 3.36 -8.00 15.33
CA GLU A 325 2.87 -8.09 13.95
C GLU A 325 3.94 -8.63 13.00
N VAL A 326 5.18 -8.15 13.11
CA VAL A 326 6.32 -8.68 12.34
C VAL A 326 6.52 -10.17 12.63
N VAL A 327 6.56 -10.58 13.90
CA VAL A 327 6.69 -12.00 14.29
C VAL A 327 5.54 -12.85 13.73
N ARG A 328 4.31 -12.32 13.72
CA ARG A 328 3.13 -13.01 13.21
C ARG A 328 3.20 -13.23 11.70
N VAL A 329 3.71 -12.26 10.95
CA VAL A 329 3.73 -12.28 9.47
C VAL A 329 4.99 -12.96 8.92
N PHE A 330 6.12 -12.87 9.63
CA PHE A 330 7.41 -13.38 9.18
C PHE A 330 7.89 -14.55 10.05
N PRO A 331 7.72 -15.81 9.60
CA PRO A 331 8.25 -16.99 10.28
C PRO A 331 9.76 -16.99 10.58
N MET A 332 10.54 -16.21 9.83
CA MET A 332 11.98 -16.01 10.04
C MET A 332 12.28 -15.07 11.23
N VAL A 333 11.26 -14.57 11.91
CA VAL A 333 11.38 -13.76 13.13
C VAL A 333 10.67 -14.50 14.26
N ALA A 334 11.39 -14.77 15.35
CA ALA A 334 10.85 -15.45 16.52
C ALA A 334 11.03 -14.57 17.76
N LEU A 335 9.97 -14.44 18.55
CA LEU A 335 10.00 -13.78 19.86
C LEU A 335 9.69 -14.82 20.92
N ASN A 336 10.52 -14.89 21.96
CA ASN A 336 10.27 -15.70 23.13
C ASN A 336 9.92 -14.77 24.30
N ASP A 337 8.65 -14.76 24.69
CA ASP A 337 8.12 -13.86 25.71
C ASP A 337 8.69 -14.17 27.11
N SER A 338 8.96 -15.44 27.43
CA SER A 338 9.45 -15.87 28.76
C SER A 338 10.91 -15.47 29.01
N SER A 339 11.77 -15.59 27.99
CA SER A 339 13.20 -15.25 28.05
C SER A 339 13.50 -13.85 27.55
N THR A 340 12.51 -13.08 27.09
CA THR A 340 12.71 -11.72 26.52
C THR A 340 13.75 -11.71 25.37
N ARG A 341 13.77 -12.75 24.53
CA ARG A 341 14.71 -12.87 23.40
C ARG A 341 13.99 -12.74 22.07
N LEU A 342 14.62 -12.04 21.14
CA LEU A 342 14.16 -11.89 19.75
C LEU A 342 15.24 -12.42 18.81
N ALA A 343 14.85 -13.27 17.87
CA ALA A 343 15.72 -13.76 16.81
C ALA A 343 15.18 -13.32 15.44
N VAL A 344 16.08 -12.84 14.59
CA VAL A 344 15.79 -12.38 13.23
C VAL A 344 16.73 -13.10 12.28
N GLY A 345 16.16 -13.97 11.44
CA GLY A 345 16.88 -14.71 10.41
C GLY A 345 16.89 -13.96 9.09
N ASP A 346 17.97 -14.11 8.34
CA ASP A 346 18.05 -13.60 6.97
C ASP A 346 17.17 -14.43 6.03
N ALA A 347 16.11 -13.80 5.51
CA ALA A 347 15.13 -14.39 4.62
C ALA A 347 15.63 -14.53 3.17
N ILE A 348 16.61 -13.71 2.78
CA ILE A 348 17.15 -13.63 1.41
C ILE A 348 18.66 -13.76 1.49
N GLY A 349 19.10 -14.75 2.27
CA GLY A 349 20.53 -15.00 2.47
C GLY A 349 21.25 -15.06 1.13
N ASP A 350 22.31 -14.28 1.00
CA ASP A 350 23.37 -14.59 0.03
C ASP A 350 23.75 -16.06 0.28
N ILE A 351 23.97 -16.81 -0.80
CA ILE A 351 24.20 -18.26 -0.82
C ILE A 351 25.31 -18.66 0.18
N ASN A 352 26.18 -17.71 0.56
CA ASN A 352 27.31 -17.91 1.44
C ASN A 352 27.23 -17.19 2.82
N LYS A 353 26.14 -16.47 3.15
CA LYS A 353 26.03 -15.66 4.37
C LYS A 353 24.62 -15.64 4.98
N ALA A 354 24.08 -16.81 5.33
CA ALA A 354 22.88 -16.85 6.16
C ALA A 354 23.23 -16.54 7.62
N ILE A 355 22.68 -15.46 8.18
CA ILE A 355 22.95 -15.03 9.54
C ILE A 355 21.64 -14.90 10.32
N ILE A 356 21.64 -15.30 11.59
CA ILE A 356 20.57 -15.02 12.53
C ILE A 356 21.11 -14.07 13.61
N ARG A 357 20.39 -12.97 13.84
CA ARG A 357 20.72 -11.99 14.89
C ARG A 357 19.82 -12.23 16.08
N VAL A 358 20.41 -12.34 17.27
CA VAL A 358 19.66 -12.51 18.52
C VAL A 358 19.81 -11.25 19.37
N TYR A 359 18.69 -10.75 19.87
CA TYR A 359 18.58 -9.53 20.67
C TYR A 359 17.98 -9.84 22.05
N GLU A 360 18.43 -9.10 23.07
CA GLU A 360 17.83 -9.05 24.40
C GLU A 360 16.81 -7.90 24.44
N MET A 361 15.53 -8.23 24.64
CA MET A 361 14.42 -7.26 24.61
C MET A 361 14.37 -6.36 25.85
N GLN A 362 15.06 -6.69 26.94
CA GLN A 362 15.10 -5.79 28.10
C GLN A 362 16.03 -4.59 27.85
N SER A 363 17.20 -4.84 27.25
CA SER A 363 18.20 -3.83 26.94
C SER A 363 18.13 -3.30 25.50
N MET A 364 17.33 -3.94 24.63
CA MET A 364 17.26 -3.68 23.19
C MET A 364 18.61 -3.83 22.46
N THR A 365 19.50 -4.66 23.01
CA THR A 365 20.84 -4.87 22.45
C THR A 365 20.98 -6.20 21.74
N LYS A 366 21.77 -6.21 20.66
CA LYS A 366 22.19 -7.44 20.00
C LYS A 366 23.17 -8.18 20.89
N ILE A 367 22.85 -9.44 21.20
CA ILE A 367 23.66 -10.27 22.11
C ILE A 367 24.44 -11.34 21.36
N LYS A 368 23.92 -11.86 20.23
CA LYS A 368 24.57 -12.91 19.45
C LYS A 368 24.33 -12.78 17.95
N ILE A 369 25.30 -13.29 17.20
CA ILE A 369 25.22 -13.52 15.76
C ILE A 369 25.44 -15.01 15.54
N LEU A 370 24.47 -15.68 14.92
CA LEU A 370 24.53 -17.10 14.63
C LEU A 370 24.76 -17.28 13.14
N ASP A 371 25.76 -18.10 12.80
CA ASP A 371 26.08 -18.43 11.42
C ASP A 371 25.27 -19.65 10.99
N ALA A 372 24.48 -19.48 9.94
CA ALA A 372 23.67 -20.50 9.30
C ALA A 372 24.17 -20.88 7.90
N SER A 373 25.31 -20.36 7.44
CA SER A 373 25.89 -20.69 6.13
C SER A 373 26.26 -22.17 5.95
N GLY A 374 26.35 -22.95 7.04
CA GLY A 374 26.61 -24.39 7.01
C GLY A 374 27.84 -24.74 7.84
N PRO A 375 28.09 -26.03 8.11
CA PRO A 375 29.15 -26.42 9.03
C PRO A 375 30.52 -26.15 8.39
N PRO A 376 31.51 -25.65 9.15
CA PRO A 376 32.90 -25.71 8.72
C PRO A 376 33.30 -27.19 8.65
N GLY A 377 33.48 -27.73 7.44
CA GLY A 377 34.13 -29.03 7.23
C GLY A 377 33.29 -30.21 6.74
N LEU A 378 32.15 -30.02 6.05
CA LEU A 378 31.57 -31.15 5.29
C LEU A 378 32.38 -31.38 4.00
N PRO A 379 32.86 -32.62 3.72
CA PRO A 379 33.62 -32.89 2.51
C PRO A 379 32.72 -32.85 1.28
N THR A 380 33.33 -32.51 0.15
CA THR A 380 32.87 -32.60 -1.25
C THR A 380 32.45 -34.03 -1.70
N LEU A 381 31.80 -34.83 -0.84
CA LEU A 381 31.41 -36.22 -1.11
C LEU A 381 30.06 -36.36 -1.83
N LEU A 382 29.33 -35.27 -2.05
CA LEU A 382 28.29 -35.19 -3.08
C LEU A 382 28.81 -34.37 -4.27
N GLY A 383 30.04 -34.67 -4.68
CA GLY A 383 30.65 -34.20 -5.93
C GLY A 383 29.93 -34.77 -7.15
N GLY A 384 28.72 -34.29 -7.40
CA GLY A 384 28.16 -34.19 -8.75
C GLY A 384 28.18 -32.72 -9.11
N ALA A 385 28.91 -32.35 -10.15
CA ALA A 385 28.92 -31.00 -10.70
C ALA A 385 27.48 -30.58 -11.07
N SER A 386 26.84 -29.83 -10.18
CA SER A 386 25.64 -29.06 -10.46
C SER A 386 25.86 -27.69 -9.84
N GLU A 387 25.66 -26.64 -10.63
CA GLU A 387 25.85 -25.22 -10.29
C GLU A 387 24.92 -24.69 -9.19
N THR A 388 24.34 -25.58 -8.37
CA THR A 388 23.29 -25.29 -7.41
C THR A 388 23.77 -25.57 -5.99
N THR A 389 24.62 -24.69 -5.47
CA THR A 389 24.89 -24.59 -4.03
C THR A 389 23.56 -24.46 -3.26
N PRO A 390 23.32 -25.27 -2.21
CA PRO A 390 22.05 -25.25 -1.49
C PRO A 390 21.80 -23.88 -0.87
N ASN A 391 20.64 -23.28 -1.17
CA ASN A 391 20.28 -21.98 -0.62
C ASN A 391 20.11 -22.07 0.91
N THR A 392 20.91 -21.29 1.63
CA THR A 392 20.96 -21.29 3.10
C THR A 392 19.96 -20.35 3.76
N ALA A 393 19.12 -19.65 2.99
CA ALA A 393 18.12 -18.70 3.51
C ALA A 393 17.25 -19.30 4.63
N ILE A 394 16.96 -18.50 5.66
CA ILE A 394 16.18 -18.93 6.81
C ILE A 394 14.70 -18.80 6.49
N SER A 395 13.99 -19.93 6.43
CA SER A 395 12.55 -19.96 6.17
C SER A 395 11.74 -19.78 7.45
N VAL A 396 12.19 -20.36 8.56
CA VAL A 396 11.50 -20.28 9.86
C VAL A 396 12.48 -20.38 11.02
N LEU A 397 12.14 -19.68 12.11
CA LEU A 397 12.82 -19.73 13.40
C LEU A 397 11.86 -20.16 14.51
N SER A 398 12.40 -20.85 15.51
CA SER A 398 11.66 -21.16 16.74
C SER A 398 12.59 -21.28 17.92
N PHE A 399 12.26 -20.62 19.02
CA PHE A 399 12.93 -20.81 20.30
C PHE A 399 12.38 -22.04 21.02
N SER A 400 13.22 -22.70 21.81
CA SER A 400 12.74 -23.60 22.86
C SER A 400 11.90 -22.82 23.90
N PRO A 401 11.01 -23.48 24.66
CA PRO A 401 10.16 -22.81 25.64
C PRO A 401 10.92 -22.01 26.71
N ASP A 402 12.11 -22.49 27.10
CA ASP A 402 13.03 -21.84 28.03
C ASP A 402 13.87 -20.71 27.40
N GLY A 403 13.86 -20.58 26.06
CA GLY A 403 14.63 -19.60 25.30
C GLY A 403 16.14 -19.88 25.22
N GLU A 404 16.60 -21.02 25.72
CA GLU A 404 18.02 -21.39 25.73
C GLU A 404 18.47 -22.05 24.42
N GLY A 405 17.54 -22.60 23.64
CA GLY A 405 17.77 -23.19 22.32
C GLY A 405 17.09 -22.38 21.22
N LEU A 406 17.72 -22.33 20.05
CA LEU A 406 17.11 -21.79 18.84
C LEU A 406 17.24 -22.80 17.70
N VAL A 407 16.13 -22.98 16.97
CA VAL A 407 16.04 -23.80 15.77
C VAL A 407 15.78 -22.92 14.57
N ALA A 408 16.46 -23.20 13.47
CA ALA A 408 16.17 -22.63 12.17
C ALA A 408 15.95 -23.73 11.13
N PHE A 409 14.98 -23.54 10.24
CA PHE A 409 14.79 -24.42 9.08
C PHE A 409 14.94 -23.63 7.78
N SER A 410 15.62 -24.25 6.82
CA SER A 410 15.75 -23.76 5.44
C SER A 410 15.04 -24.72 4.50
N GLU A 411 13.98 -24.24 3.83
CA GLU A 411 13.14 -25.03 2.93
C GLU A 411 13.94 -25.57 1.73
N HIS A 412 14.71 -24.72 1.06
CA HIS A 412 15.49 -25.11 -0.13
C HIS A 412 16.68 -26.03 0.18
N GLY A 413 17.26 -25.90 1.37
CA GLY A 413 18.34 -26.78 1.84
C GLY A 413 17.84 -28.04 2.55
N LEU A 414 16.52 -28.16 2.77
CA LEU A 414 15.87 -29.19 3.60
C LEU A 414 16.68 -29.47 4.87
N MET A 415 17.05 -28.42 5.59
CA MET A 415 18.00 -28.53 6.70
C MET A 415 17.47 -27.81 7.93
N ILE A 416 17.58 -28.49 9.08
CA ILE A 416 17.30 -27.96 10.40
C ILE A 416 18.63 -27.71 11.10
N ARG A 417 18.82 -26.48 11.57
CA ARG A 417 19.99 -26.05 12.34
C ARG A 417 19.58 -25.73 13.76
N TRP A 418 20.42 -26.13 14.72
CA TRP A 418 20.19 -25.93 16.14
C TRP A 418 21.38 -25.21 16.78
N TRP A 419 21.09 -24.23 17.63
CA TRP A 419 22.07 -23.56 18.49
C TRP A 419 21.67 -23.66 19.95
N SER A 420 22.66 -23.96 20.80
CA SER A 420 22.57 -23.71 22.22
C SER A 420 23.01 -22.28 22.51
N LEU A 421 22.07 -21.44 22.93
CA LEU A 421 22.34 -20.07 23.35
C LEU A 421 22.82 -20.07 24.80
N GLY A 422 22.24 -20.90 25.66
CA GLY A 422 22.62 -21.02 27.07
C GLY A 422 21.80 -20.13 28.01
N SER A 423 22.12 -20.25 29.30
CA SER A 423 21.40 -19.59 30.39
C SER A 423 21.84 -18.14 30.59
N MET A 424 20.88 -17.26 30.88
CA MET A 424 20.97 -15.80 31.05
C MET A 424 22.19 -15.26 31.82
N TRP A 425 22.66 -15.94 32.87
CA TRP A 425 23.72 -15.44 33.74
C TRP A 425 25.15 -15.55 33.18
N TRP A 426 25.45 -16.56 32.34
CA TRP A 426 26.77 -16.72 31.73
C TRP A 426 26.95 -15.88 30.45
N GLU A 427 25.86 -15.55 29.76
CA GLU A 427 25.92 -14.75 28.51
C GLU A 427 26.14 -13.25 28.76
N LYS A 428 25.68 -12.68 29.89
CA LYS A 428 25.91 -11.27 30.22
C LYS A 428 27.39 -10.90 30.36
N LEU A 429 28.23 -11.87 30.71
CA LEU A 429 29.68 -11.71 30.87
C LEU A 429 30.45 -11.93 29.55
N SER A 430 29.81 -12.48 28.52
CA SER A 430 30.43 -12.86 27.24
C SER A 430 29.65 -12.28 26.07
N ARG A 431 29.57 -10.94 25.98
CA ARG A 431 29.13 -10.27 24.75
C ARG A 431 30.13 -10.54 23.64
N ASN A 432 29.87 -11.58 22.86
CA ASN A 432 30.68 -11.95 21.72
C ASN A 432 29.82 -11.92 20.46
N LEU A 433 30.11 -10.97 19.57
CA LEU A 433 29.44 -10.83 18.27
C LEU A 433 30.15 -11.61 17.16
N VAL A 434 31.17 -12.42 17.49
CA VAL A 434 31.74 -13.38 16.55
C VAL A 434 30.65 -14.39 16.16
N PRO A 435 30.42 -14.64 14.85
CA PRO A 435 29.40 -15.56 14.40
C PRO A 435 29.57 -16.97 14.99
N VAL A 436 28.50 -17.49 15.60
CA VAL A 436 28.48 -18.80 16.26
C VAL A 436 27.92 -19.86 15.30
N GLN A 437 28.71 -20.90 15.03
CA GLN A 437 28.29 -22.03 14.19
C GLN A 437 27.20 -22.86 14.85
N CYS A 438 26.38 -23.54 14.05
CA CYS A 438 25.34 -24.42 14.57
C CYS A 438 25.94 -25.58 15.39
N THR A 439 25.33 -25.89 16.53
CA THR A 439 25.71 -27.02 17.38
C THR A 439 25.31 -28.35 16.74
N LYS A 440 24.16 -28.37 16.05
CA LYS A 440 23.67 -29.57 15.36
C LYS A 440 23.04 -29.17 14.03
N LEU A 441 23.30 -30.00 13.03
CA LEU A 441 22.70 -29.93 11.70
C LEU A 441 21.97 -31.24 11.41
N ILE A 442 20.73 -31.14 10.92
CA ILE A 442 19.89 -32.28 10.56
C ILE A 442 19.38 -32.06 9.13
N PHE A 443 19.69 -32.98 8.22
CA PHE A 443 19.08 -33.01 6.90
C PHE A 443 17.73 -33.71 6.96
N VAL A 444 16.72 -33.08 6.39
CA VAL A 444 15.35 -33.58 6.30
C VAL A 444 15.20 -34.29 4.96
N PRO A 445 14.78 -35.57 4.94
CA PRO A 445 14.55 -36.25 3.68
C PRO A 445 13.41 -35.58 2.91
N PRO A 446 13.51 -35.46 1.57
CA PRO A 446 12.40 -34.96 0.77
C PRO A 446 11.22 -35.94 0.88
N TRP A 447 10.12 -35.49 1.50
CA TRP A 447 8.86 -36.24 1.56
C TRP A 447 8.00 -35.86 0.34
N GLU A 448 7.10 -36.74 -0.12
CA GLU A 448 6.23 -36.57 -1.31
C GLU A 448 5.46 -35.22 -1.37
N GLY A 449 5.33 -34.49 -0.26
CA GLY A 449 4.72 -33.15 -0.21
C GLY A 449 5.62 -31.96 -0.57
N PHE A 450 6.95 -32.14 -0.64
CA PHE A 450 7.96 -31.09 -0.86
C PHE A 450 8.66 -31.16 -2.23
N SER A 451 8.13 -31.93 -3.19
CA SER A 451 8.65 -31.90 -4.56
C SER A 451 8.66 -30.45 -5.07
N PRO A 452 9.73 -29.95 -5.70
CA PRO A 452 9.76 -28.64 -6.34
C PRO A 452 8.71 -28.47 -7.45
N THR A 453 8.00 -29.54 -7.82
CA THR A 453 6.85 -29.54 -8.74
C THR A 453 5.47 -29.56 -8.05
N SER A 454 5.42 -29.61 -6.71
CA SER A 454 4.20 -29.54 -5.92
C SER A 454 3.71 -28.09 -5.83
N THR A 455 2.52 -27.82 -6.36
CA THR A 455 1.86 -26.50 -6.46
C THR A 455 1.42 -25.89 -5.13
N ARG A 456 2.13 -26.14 -4.02
CA ARG A 456 2.00 -25.34 -2.80
C ARG A 456 2.96 -24.17 -2.89
N SER A 457 2.42 -23.03 -3.31
CA SER A 457 3.08 -21.74 -3.26
C SER A 457 3.35 -21.33 -1.80
N SER A 458 4.49 -21.78 -1.26
CA SER A 458 5.08 -21.14 -0.09
C SER A 458 5.43 -19.70 -0.47
N VAL A 459 5.41 -18.78 0.50
CA VAL A 459 5.74 -17.36 0.26
C VAL A 459 7.11 -17.23 -0.43
N MET A 460 8.03 -18.17 -0.19
CA MET A 460 9.35 -18.26 -0.83
C MET A 460 9.29 -18.74 -2.28
N ALA A 461 8.47 -19.76 -2.62
CA ALA A 461 8.31 -20.24 -4.00
C ALA A 461 7.82 -19.15 -4.96
N SER A 462 7.08 -18.16 -4.44
CA SER A 462 6.59 -17.01 -5.20
C SER A 462 7.53 -15.80 -5.24
N VAL A 463 8.60 -15.78 -4.43
CA VAL A 463 9.60 -14.70 -4.38
C VAL A 463 10.71 -14.92 -5.41
N MET A 464 11.01 -16.17 -5.79
CA MET A 464 12.01 -16.49 -6.82
C MET A 464 11.44 -16.78 -8.24
N GLY A 465 10.12 -16.74 -8.44
CA GLY A 465 9.49 -17.13 -9.70
C GLY A 465 9.09 -15.96 -10.62
N ASN A 466 10.03 -15.44 -11.43
CA ASN A 466 9.68 -14.80 -12.70
C ASN A 466 10.84 -14.85 -13.71
N GLY A 467 11.18 -16.07 -14.14
CA GLY A 467 11.95 -16.31 -15.36
C GLY A 467 10.99 -16.68 -16.49
N LYS A 468 10.92 -15.83 -17.52
CA LYS A 468 10.10 -16.01 -18.72
C LYS A 468 10.25 -17.43 -19.30
N HIS A 469 9.19 -18.24 -19.25
CA HIS A 469 9.08 -19.40 -20.14
C HIS A 469 8.67 -18.90 -21.53
N PHE A 470 9.66 -18.77 -22.42
CA PHE A 470 9.38 -18.79 -23.85
C PHE A 470 9.02 -20.22 -24.24
N SER A 471 7.80 -20.40 -24.74
CA SER A 471 7.34 -21.61 -25.40
C SER A 471 8.16 -21.81 -26.67
N GLN A 472 9.00 -22.86 -26.74
CA GLN A 472 9.45 -23.39 -28.01
C GLN A 472 8.43 -24.43 -28.48
N VAL A 473 7.80 -24.09 -29.60
CA VAL A 473 7.01 -24.99 -30.44
C VAL A 473 7.97 -25.89 -31.19
N ILE A 474 7.76 -27.21 -31.11
CA ILE A 474 7.90 -28.13 -32.24
C ILE A 474 6.54 -28.79 -32.41
#